data_AF-A0A9P6LSQ6-F1
#
_entry.id   AF-A0A9P6LSQ6-F1
#
_cell.length_a   1.000
_cell.length_b   1.000
_cell.length_c   1.000
_cell.angle_alpha   90.00
_cell.angle_beta   90.00
_cell.angle_gamma   90.00
#
_symmetry.space_group_name_H-M   'P 1'
#
loop_
_entity.id
_entity.type
_entity.pdbx_description
1 polymer ?
#
loop_
_entity_poly.entity_id
_entity_poly.type
_entity_poly.pdbx_seq_one_letter_code
_entity_poly.pdbx_strand_id
1 'polypeptide(L)'
;MHHIVSDGWSVGIMVREISQLYAVYCKGEPSPLTPLTIQYPDYAVWQRQWLSDDRLHAQSEFWRTELSGAPVLLDLPTDRPRPPQQSFKGDNAPVVLDAQLTRALKQLSQKHG
;
A
#
# COMPACT_ATOMS: atom_id res chain seq x y z
N MET A 1 10.95 -0.62 -10.84
CA MET A 1 10.39 -1.46 -9.76
C MET A 1 8.98 -1.86 -10.15
N HIS A 2 8.56 -3.11 -9.92
CA HIS A 2 7.19 -3.55 -10.20
C HIS A 2 6.39 -3.69 -8.90
N HIS A 3 5.12 -3.27 -8.89
CA HIS A 3 4.29 -3.30 -7.67
C HIS A 3 4.03 -4.71 -7.13
N ILE A 4 4.19 -5.75 -7.96
CA ILE A 4 4.07 -7.15 -7.51
C ILE A 4 5.09 -7.54 -6.43
N VAL A 5 6.23 -6.84 -6.35
CA VAL A 5 7.30 -7.09 -5.36
C VAL A 5 7.53 -5.91 -4.42
N SER A 6 6.66 -4.87 -4.45
CA SER A 6 6.89 -3.66 -3.66
C SER A 6 5.62 -2.85 -3.40
N ASP A 7 5.54 -2.33 -2.19
CA ASP A 7 4.56 -1.34 -1.74
C ASP A 7 5.25 -0.06 -1.26
N GLY A 8 4.47 0.94 -0.82
CA GLY A 8 5.00 2.21 -0.34
C GLY A 8 5.96 2.08 0.86
N TRP A 9 5.76 1.06 1.70
CA TRP A 9 6.63 0.79 2.85
C TRP A 9 7.98 0.22 2.40
N SER A 10 7.93 -0.78 1.52
CA SER A 10 9.08 -1.51 1.00
C SER A 10 10.06 -0.59 0.26
N VAL A 11 9.53 0.41 -0.46
CA VAL A 11 10.36 1.42 -1.12
C VAL A 11 11.16 2.24 -0.11
N GLY A 12 10.54 2.63 1.02
CA GLY A 12 11.23 3.35 2.09
C GLY A 12 12.37 2.54 2.74
N ILE A 13 12.13 1.25 3.00
CA ILE A 13 13.17 0.32 3.48
C ILE A 13 14.31 0.23 2.48
N MET A 14 13.99 -0.01 1.21
CA MET A 14 14.98 -0.18 0.15
C MET A 14 15.89 1.04 0.00
N VAL A 15 15.34 2.25 -0.02
CA VAL A 15 16.12 3.49 -0.11
C VAL A 15 17.08 3.63 1.07
N ARG A 16 16.59 3.33 2.29
CA ARG A 16 17.41 3.37 3.51
C ARG A 16 18.56 2.36 3.44
N GLU A 17 18.27 1.11 3.10
CA GLU A 17 19.25 0.03 3.08
C GLU A 17 20.30 0.21 1.98
N ILE A 18 19.90 0.64 0.79
CA ILE A 18 20.84 0.99 -0.29
C ILE A 18 21.78 2.11 0.16
N SER A 19 21.26 3.15 0.82
CA SER A 19 22.08 4.27 1.31
C SER A 19 23.11 3.82 2.34
N GLN A 20 22.73 2.91 3.25
CA GLN A 20 23.63 2.35 4.26
C GLN A 20 24.71 1.46 3.64
N LEU A 21 24.32 0.55 2.75
CA LEU A 21 25.23 -0.35 2.04
C LEU A 21 26.25 0.44 1.20
N TYR A 22 25.78 1.45 0.47
CA TYR A 22 26.64 2.30 -0.33
C TYR A 22 27.72 2.97 0.52
N ALA A 23 27.33 3.56 1.67
CA ALA A 23 28.26 4.26 2.55
C ALA A 23 29.37 3.37 3.13
N VAL A 24 29.07 2.13 3.51
CA VAL A 24 30.08 1.18 4.05
C VAL A 24 30.94 0.60 2.94
N TYR A 25 30.36 0.25 1.79
CA TYR A 25 31.10 -0.35 0.70
C TYR A 25 32.06 0.65 0.04
N CYS A 26 31.74 1.95 0.02
CA CYS A 26 32.69 3.00 -0.37
C CYS A 26 33.94 3.05 0.53
N LYS A 27 33.88 2.53 1.75
CA LYS A 27 35.00 2.46 2.69
C LYS A 27 35.67 1.08 2.72
N GLY A 28 35.18 0.12 1.94
CA GLY A 28 35.65 -1.28 1.99
C GLY A 28 35.18 -2.05 3.24
N GLU A 29 34.19 -1.53 3.96
CA GLU A 29 33.62 -2.18 5.14
C GLU A 29 32.50 -3.17 4.74
N PRO A 30 32.23 -4.22 5.54
CA PRO A 30 31.17 -5.19 5.24
C PRO A 30 29.76 -4.61 5.46
N SER A 31 28.74 -5.31 4.96
CA SER A 31 27.33 -4.95 5.17
C SER A 31 26.99 -4.87 6.68
N PRO A 32 26.39 -3.77 7.16
CA PRO A 32 25.90 -3.66 8.52
C PRO A 32 24.50 -4.29 8.71
N LEU A 33 23.85 -4.71 7.61
CA LEU A 33 22.48 -5.20 7.65
C LEU A 33 22.42 -6.62 8.20
N THR A 34 21.58 -6.82 9.22
CA THR A 34 21.29 -8.16 9.74
C THR A 34 20.42 -8.94 8.76
N PRO A 35 20.71 -10.23 8.50
CA PRO A 35 19.84 -11.07 7.69
C PRO A 35 18.41 -11.12 8.25
N LEU A 36 17.42 -11.03 7.36
CA LEU A 36 16.01 -11.14 7.76
C LEU A 36 15.70 -12.58 8.17
N THR A 37 15.04 -12.73 9.31
CA THR A 37 14.57 -14.03 9.83
C THR A 37 13.35 -14.57 9.11
N ILE A 38 12.61 -13.71 8.39
CA ILE A 38 11.42 -14.02 7.61
C ILE A 38 11.62 -13.41 6.21
N GLN A 39 11.43 -14.23 5.19
CA GLN A 39 11.42 -13.81 3.80
C GLN A 39 9.98 -13.76 3.26
N TYR A 40 9.77 -13.10 2.12
CA TYR A 40 8.44 -12.99 1.52
C TYR A 40 7.77 -14.36 1.21
N PRO A 41 8.50 -15.42 0.77
CA PRO A 41 7.91 -16.75 0.62
C PRO A 41 7.34 -17.31 1.93
N ASP A 42 7.98 -17.05 3.06
CA ASP A 42 7.49 -17.48 4.38
C ASP A 42 6.17 -16.78 4.70
N TYR A 43 6.09 -15.47 4.43
CA TYR A 43 4.84 -14.70 4.54
C TYR A 43 3.73 -15.26 3.64
N ALA A 44 4.04 -15.59 2.38
CA ALA A 44 3.05 -16.12 1.44
C ALA A 44 2.49 -17.48 1.89
N VAL A 45 3.36 -18.38 2.38
CA VAL A 45 2.95 -19.67 2.95
C VAL A 45 2.10 -19.46 4.21
N TRP A 46 2.55 -18.58 5.11
CA TRP A 46 1.81 -18.22 6.32
C TRP A 46 0.42 -17.65 5.98
N GLN A 47 0.31 -16.73 5.03
CA GLN A 47 -0.96 -16.12 4.64
C GLN A 47 -1.95 -17.17 4.14
N ARG A 48 -1.47 -18.13 3.33
CA ARG A 48 -2.31 -19.23 2.84
C ARG A 48 -2.82 -20.12 3.97
N GLN A 49 -1.97 -20.44 4.95
CA GLN A 49 -2.38 -21.21 6.13
C GLN A 49 -3.31 -20.43 7.03
N TRP A 50 -3.06 -19.12 7.16
CA TRP A 50 -3.90 -18.21 7.91
C TRP A 50 -5.28 -18.10 7.25
N LEU A 51 -5.43 -18.05 5.93
CA LEU A 51 -6.75 -18.10 5.28
C LEU A 51 -7.37 -19.51 5.28
N SER A 52 -7.47 -20.15 6.46
CA SER A 52 -8.20 -21.40 6.68
C SER A 52 -9.69 -21.27 6.38
N ASP A 53 -10.36 -22.39 6.08
CA ASP A 53 -11.74 -22.42 5.58
C ASP A 53 -12.72 -21.60 6.43
N ASP A 54 -12.72 -21.76 7.76
CA ASP A 54 -13.64 -21.03 8.65
C ASP A 54 -13.43 -19.51 8.60
N ARG A 55 -12.17 -19.07 8.62
CA ARG A 55 -11.82 -17.64 8.60
C ARG A 55 -12.08 -17.04 7.23
N LEU A 56 -11.74 -17.77 6.17
CA LEU A 56 -12.03 -17.35 4.81
C LEU A 56 -13.54 -17.21 4.60
N HIS A 57 -14.33 -18.15 5.13
CA HIS A 57 -15.78 -18.12 5.07
C HIS A 57 -16.34 -16.89 5.80
N ALA A 58 -15.97 -16.69 7.07
CA ALA A 58 -16.42 -15.55 7.87
C ALA A 58 -16.08 -14.19 7.22
N GLN A 59 -14.85 -14.03 6.70
CA GLN A 59 -14.47 -12.81 6.00
C GLN A 59 -15.24 -12.64 4.69
N SER A 60 -15.47 -13.73 3.96
CA SER A 60 -16.21 -13.68 2.69
C SER A 60 -17.68 -13.31 2.91
N GLU A 61 -18.33 -13.87 3.93
CA GLU A 61 -19.72 -13.52 4.29
C GLU A 61 -19.85 -12.06 4.70
N PHE A 62 -18.94 -11.58 5.55
CA PHE A 62 -18.90 -10.18 5.95
C PHE A 62 -18.82 -9.26 4.72
N TRP A 63 -17.82 -9.45 3.84
CA TRP A 63 -17.64 -8.57 2.69
C TRP A 63 -18.77 -8.66 1.67
N ARG A 64 -19.38 -9.83 1.47
CA ARG A 64 -20.57 -9.95 0.62
C ARG A 64 -21.76 -9.18 1.17
N THR A 65 -21.90 -9.17 2.49
CA THR A 65 -22.98 -8.45 3.17
C THR A 65 -22.76 -6.95 3.10
N GLU A 66 -21.57 -6.48 3.50
CA GLU A 66 -21.23 -5.04 3.53
C GLU A 66 -21.21 -4.40 2.13
N LEU A 67 -20.79 -5.15 1.11
CA LEU A 67 -20.76 -4.66 -0.27
C LEU A 67 -22.04 -4.99 -1.04
N SER A 68 -23.07 -5.51 -0.38
CA SER A 68 -24.36 -5.81 -1.00
C SER A 68 -24.99 -4.52 -1.53
N GLY A 69 -25.29 -4.51 -2.83
CA GLY A 69 -25.86 -3.33 -3.51
C GLY A 69 -24.87 -2.21 -3.80
N ALA A 70 -23.57 -2.40 -3.55
CA ALA A 70 -22.56 -1.42 -3.95
C ALA A 70 -22.62 -1.18 -5.48
N PRO A 71 -22.55 0.08 -5.94
CA PRO A 71 -22.61 0.38 -7.36
C PRO A 71 -21.39 -0.20 -8.08
N VAL A 72 -21.61 -0.82 -9.23
CA VAL A 72 -20.53 -1.36 -10.08
C VAL A 72 -19.62 -0.24 -10.60
N LEU A 73 -20.16 0.97 -10.74
CA LEU A 73 -19.45 2.16 -11.21
C LEU A 73 -19.97 3.40 -10.49
N LEU A 74 -19.06 4.29 -10.08
CA LEU A 74 -19.40 5.63 -9.61
C LEU A 74 -19.71 6.53 -10.81
N ASP A 75 -20.79 7.30 -10.72
CA ASP A 75 -21.13 8.33 -11.70
C ASP A 75 -20.33 9.60 -11.39
N LEU A 76 -19.11 9.67 -11.93
CA LEU A 76 -18.22 10.81 -11.81
C LEU A 76 -18.41 11.73 -13.04
N PRO A 77 -18.24 13.06 -12.90
CA PRO A 77 -18.32 13.99 -14.03
C PRO A 77 -17.07 13.87 -14.90
N THR A 78 -16.98 12.79 -15.69
CA THR A 78 -15.84 12.53 -16.55
C THR A 78 -15.98 13.25 -17.89
N ASP A 79 -14.89 13.86 -18.35
CA ASP A 79 -14.87 14.57 -19.65
C ASP A 79 -15.13 13.65 -20.86
N ARG A 80 -14.91 12.34 -20.71
CA ARG A 80 -15.00 11.34 -21.78
C ARG A 80 -15.58 10.01 -21.25
N PRO A 81 -16.31 9.25 -22.08
CA PRO A 81 -16.82 7.94 -21.69
C PRO A 81 -15.67 6.95 -21.42
N ARG A 82 -15.91 5.96 -20.55
CA ARG A 82 -14.94 4.91 -20.25
C ARG A 82 -14.69 4.03 -21.50
N PRO A 83 -13.44 3.89 -21.98
CA PRO A 83 -13.14 3.02 -23.12
C PRO A 83 -13.19 1.54 -22.72
N PRO A 84 -13.45 0.62 -23.67
CA PRO A 84 -13.44 -0.83 -23.40
C PRO A 84 -12.04 -1.37 -23.04
N GLN A 85 -10.98 -0.70 -23.48
CA GLN A 85 -9.60 -1.03 -23.15
C GLN A 85 -8.96 0.14 -22.39
N GLN A 86 -8.37 -0.15 -21.23
CA GLN A 86 -7.65 0.84 -20.44
C GLN A 86 -6.27 1.13 -21.04
N SER A 87 -5.91 2.41 -21.15
CA SER A 87 -4.59 2.84 -21.63
C SER A 87 -3.52 2.88 -20.54
N PHE A 88 -3.94 2.85 -19.27
CA PHE A 88 -3.10 3.08 -18.08
C PHE A 88 -2.34 4.41 -18.04
N LYS A 89 -2.60 5.33 -18.99
CA LYS A 89 -2.04 6.68 -18.97
C LYS A 89 -2.79 7.51 -17.93
N GLY A 90 -2.06 8.11 -17.01
CA GLY A 90 -2.58 9.02 -15.98
C GLY A 90 -1.63 10.18 -15.76
N ASP A 91 -2.11 11.17 -15.01
CA ASP A 91 -1.34 12.33 -14.58
C ASP A 91 -1.67 12.66 -13.12
N ASN A 92 -0.88 13.50 -12.46
CA ASN A 92 -1.04 13.86 -11.06
C ASN A 92 -1.31 15.36 -10.93
N ALA A 93 -2.39 15.71 -10.23
CA ALA A 93 -2.67 17.08 -9.82
C ALA A 93 -2.32 17.24 -8.32
N PRO A 94 -1.22 17.92 -7.95
CA PRO A 94 -0.84 18.07 -6.55
C PRO A 94 -1.83 18.99 -5.82
N VAL A 95 -2.30 18.55 -4.66
CA VAL A 95 -3.12 19.34 -3.74
C VAL A 95 -2.37 19.47 -2.43
N VAL A 96 -2.19 20.70 -1.95
CA VAL A 96 -1.48 20.98 -0.69
C VAL A 96 -2.47 21.48 0.34
N LEU A 97 -2.55 20.77 1.47
CA LEU A 97 -3.24 21.25 2.66
C LEU A 97 -2.22 22.02 3.50
N ASP A 98 -2.48 23.30 3.77
CA ASP A 98 -1.54 24.11 4.55
C ASP A 98 -1.40 23.61 5.99
N ALA A 99 -0.40 24.16 6.70
CA ALA A 99 -0.10 23.75 8.08
C ALA A 99 -1.26 24.02 9.05
N GLN A 100 -2.04 25.08 8.82
CA GLN A 100 -3.16 25.43 9.69
C GLN A 100 -4.31 24.43 9.49
N LEU A 101 -4.70 24.17 8.25
CA LEU A 101 -5.74 23.21 7.89
C LEU A 101 -5.34 21.79 8.34
N THR A 102 -4.08 21.41 8.13
CA THR A 102 -3.56 20.11 8.59
C THR A 102 -3.66 19.97 10.11
N ARG A 103 -3.33 21.02 10.88
CA ARG A 103 -3.50 20.99 12.35
C ARG A 103 -4.96 20.86 12.75
N ALA A 104 -5.85 21.62 12.10
CA ALA A 104 -7.27 21.57 12.39
C ALA A 104 -7.87 20.18 12.11
N LEU A 105 -7.51 19.55 10.98
CA LEU A 105 -7.93 18.19 10.66
C LEU A 105 -7.45 17.17 11.70
N LYS A 106 -6.19 17.25 12.13
CA LYS A 106 -5.65 16.37 13.19
C LYS A 106 -6.40 16.51 14.50
N GLN A 107 -6.68 17.75 14.92
CA GLN A 107 -7.47 18.02 16.13
C GLN A 107 -8.89 17.48 16.02
N LEU A 108 -9.51 17.62 14.85
CA LEU A 108 -10.84 17.07 14.58
C LEU A 108 -10.84 15.54 14.71
N SER A 109 -9.90 14.85 14.06
CA SER A 109 -9.77 13.39 14.17
C SER A 109 -9.57 12.94 15.61
N GLN A 110 -8.66 13.57 16.36
CA GLN A 110 -8.43 13.24 17.79
C GLN A 110 -9.67 13.40 18.66
N LYS A 111 -10.55 14.34 18.32
CA LYS A 111 -11.81 14.56 19.04
C LYS A 111 -12.87 13.49 18.71
N HIS A 112 -12.80 12.87 17.54
CA HIS A 112 -13.89 12.04 17.01
C HIS A 112 -13.53 10.57 16.72
N GLY A 113 -12.26 10.16 16.86
CA GLY A 113 -11.79 8.78 16.70
C GLY A 113 -11.11 8.56 15.37
#